data_AF-Q9YF26-F1
#
_entry.id   AF-Q9YF26-F1
#
_cell.length_a   1.000
_cell.length_b   1.000
_cell.length_c   1.000
_cell.angle_alpha   90.00
_cell.angle_beta   90.00
_cell.angle_gamma   90.00
#
_symmetry.space_group_name_H-M   'P 1'
#
loop_
_entity.id
_entity.type
_entity.pdbx_description
1 polymer ?
#
loop_
_entity_poly.entity_id
_entity_poly.type
_entity_poly.pdbx_seq_one_letter_code
_entity_poly.pdbx_strand_id
1 'polypeptide(L)'
;MMAREGRYVFTFTARKRKKPYYRYEGILRTHRFYIEYYSLLEGQEPSRAAGNGEARIAFPVRFMELVLDFSRELGGETVEVRMSKIRGQNLYYEKPIVLLPNEVAFRRHLLFAVTVSTYKKPLEARFNALRNLLLTMNANLINILSTIVMDRYRELKASSNPAWHWHMLRVGRAVKVLYKLD
;
A
#
# COMPACT_ATOMS: atom_id res chain seq x y z
N MET A 1 26.47 14.93 5.96
CA MET A 1 25.18 15.50 6.39
C MET A 1 24.11 14.51 5.97
N MET A 2 23.52 13.75 6.91
CA MET A 2 22.50 12.75 6.57
C MET A 2 21.17 13.47 6.30
N ALA A 3 20.62 13.30 5.10
CA ALA A 3 19.32 13.87 4.74
C ALA A 3 18.26 13.36 5.73
N ARG A 4 17.48 14.27 6.33
CA ARG A 4 16.40 13.89 7.24
C ARG A 4 15.29 13.22 6.45
N GLU A 5 14.97 11.96 6.76
CA GLU A 5 13.73 11.32 6.32
C GLU A 5 12.57 11.90 7.15
N GLY A 6 11.60 12.54 6.50
CA GLY A 6 10.44 13.13 7.20
C GLY A 6 9.09 12.88 6.52
N ARG A 7 9.08 12.53 5.24
CA ARG A 7 7.88 12.30 4.44
C ARG A 7 7.98 10.98 3.69
N TYR A 8 6.83 10.47 3.29
CA TYR A 8 6.71 9.20 2.60
C TYR A 8 5.90 9.37 1.34
N VAL A 9 6.23 8.59 0.32
CA VAL A 9 5.51 8.60 -0.95
C VAL A 9 5.00 7.19 -1.21
N PHE A 10 3.80 7.07 -1.76
CA PHE A 10 3.35 5.82 -2.35
C PHE A 10 2.80 6.00 -3.76
N THR A 11 2.85 4.91 -4.51
CA THR A 11 2.27 4.80 -5.86
C THR A 11 1.78 3.38 -6.08
N PHE A 12 1.03 3.17 -7.16
CA PHE A 12 0.65 1.83 -7.60
C PHE A 12 1.47 1.36 -8.80
N THR A 13 1.70 0.04 -8.89
CA THR A 13 2.24 -0.61 -10.09
C THR A 13 1.41 -1.82 -10.47
N ALA A 14 1.18 -1.98 -11.77
CA ALA A 14 0.53 -3.17 -12.31
C ALA A 14 1.59 -4.22 -12.69
N ARG A 15 1.50 -5.42 -12.11
CA ARG A 15 2.39 -6.55 -12.44
C ARG A 15 1.59 -7.68 -13.09
N LYS A 16 2.13 -8.28 -14.15
CA LYS A 16 1.47 -9.35 -14.91
C LYS A 16 1.22 -10.57 -14.03
N ARG A 17 0.03 -11.17 -14.14
CA ARG A 17 -0.31 -12.43 -13.47
C ARG A 17 0.24 -13.60 -14.26
N LYS A 18 0.53 -14.71 -13.56
CA LYS A 18 0.85 -15.99 -14.21
C LYS A 18 -0.32 -16.54 -15.04
N LYS A 19 -1.55 -16.38 -14.55
CA LYS A 19 -2.79 -16.77 -15.24
C LYS A 19 -3.82 -15.65 -15.17
N PRO A 20 -4.63 -15.42 -16.22
CA PRO A 20 -5.72 -14.48 -16.19
C PRO A 20 -6.74 -14.83 -15.10
N TYR A 21 -7.37 -13.82 -14.51
CA TYR A 21 -8.46 -14.01 -13.54
C TYR A 21 -9.78 -13.57 -14.16
N TYR A 22 -10.52 -14.54 -14.70
CA TYR A 22 -11.72 -14.32 -15.53
C TYR A 22 -12.91 -13.70 -14.79
N ARG A 23 -12.83 -13.54 -13.46
CA ARG A 23 -13.83 -12.77 -12.70
C ARG A 23 -13.68 -11.25 -12.82
N TYR A 24 -12.56 -10.78 -13.37
CA TYR A 24 -12.33 -9.36 -13.62
C TYR A 24 -12.28 -9.07 -15.11
N GLU A 25 -12.64 -7.85 -15.46
CA GLU A 25 -12.46 -7.28 -16.80
C GLU A 25 -11.27 -6.30 -16.83
N GLY A 26 -10.91 -5.86 -18.04
CA GLY A 26 -9.82 -4.90 -18.27
C GLY A 26 -8.47 -5.34 -17.69
N ILE A 27 -7.71 -4.37 -17.18
CA ILE A 27 -6.35 -4.57 -16.65
C ILE A 27 -6.32 -5.56 -15.47
N LEU A 28 -7.37 -5.60 -14.65
CA LEU A 28 -7.44 -6.48 -13.47
C LEU A 28 -7.51 -7.97 -13.83
N ARG A 29 -7.95 -8.29 -15.06
CA ARG A 29 -7.96 -9.65 -15.60
C ARG A 29 -6.55 -10.20 -15.76
N THR A 30 -5.63 -9.40 -16.31
CA THR A 30 -4.28 -9.85 -16.71
C THR A 30 -3.21 -9.41 -15.73
N HIS A 31 -3.46 -8.36 -14.93
CA HIS A 31 -2.51 -7.76 -14.00
C HIS A 31 -3.06 -7.74 -12.58
N ARG A 32 -2.13 -7.65 -11.63
CA ARG A 32 -2.41 -7.38 -10.23
C ARG A 32 -1.73 -6.08 -9.85
N PHE A 33 -2.46 -5.21 -9.16
CA PHE A 33 -1.89 -3.99 -8.63
C PHE A 33 -1.11 -4.25 -7.35
N TYR A 34 -0.01 -3.52 -7.22
CA TYR A 34 0.84 -3.46 -6.06
C TYR A 34 0.86 -2.02 -5.59
N ILE A 35 0.87 -1.82 -4.28
CA ILE A 35 1.25 -0.54 -3.69
C ILE A 35 2.74 -0.60 -3.37
N GLU A 36 3.44 0.51 -3.59
CA GLU A 36 4.86 0.66 -3.34
C GLU A 36 5.06 1.94 -2.51
N TYR A 37 5.74 1.82 -1.37
CA TYR A 37 6.04 2.93 -0.47
C TYR A 37 7.53 3.26 -0.48
N TYR A 38 7.85 4.54 -0.39
CA TYR A 38 9.21 5.08 -0.47
C TYR A 38 9.43 6.09 0.66
N SER A 39 10.63 6.09 1.24
CA SER A 39 11.12 7.22 2.02
C SER A 39 11.42 8.39 1.07
N LEU A 40 11.05 9.60 1.46
CA LEU A 40 11.45 10.81 0.74
C LEU A 40 12.58 11.50 1.48
N LEU A 41 13.73 11.63 0.82
CA LEU A 41 14.85 12.41 1.35
C LEU A 41 14.54 13.91 1.22
N GLU A 42 15.11 14.71 2.12
CA GLU A 42 14.98 16.16 2.07
C GLU A 42 15.45 16.72 0.71
N GLY A 43 14.61 17.56 0.08
CA GLY A 43 14.86 18.11 -1.25
C GLY A 43 14.68 17.13 -2.42
N GLN A 44 14.30 15.87 -2.17
CA GLN A 44 14.03 14.90 -3.22
C GLN A 44 12.62 15.09 -3.79
N GLU A 45 12.52 15.12 -5.12
CA GLU A 45 11.24 15.09 -5.82
C GLU A 45 10.50 13.76 -5.60
N PRO A 46 9.21 13.78 -5.19
CA PRO A 46 8.40 12.56 -4.96
C PRO A 46 8.41 11.61 -6.15
N SER A 47 8.40 12.17 -7.35
CA SER A 47 8.37 11.41 -8.59
C SER A 47 9.68 10.69 -8.91
N ARG A 48 10.82 11.23 -8.45
CA ARG A 48 12.12 10.55 -8.52
C ARG A 48 12.20 9.41 -7.52
N ALA A 49 11.67 9.60 -6.30
CA ALA A 49 11.61 8.54 -5.29
C ALA A 49 10.78 7.33 -5.80
N ALA A 50 9.58 7.59 -6.34
CA ALA A 50 8.70 6.56 -6.88
C ALA A 50 9.15 5.97 -8.23
N GLY A 51 10.04 6.66 -8.97
CA GLY A 51 10.53 6.24 -10.29
C GLY A 51 11.79 5.38 -10.26
N ASN A 52 12.77 5.77 -9.42
CA ASN A 52 14.12 5.19 -9.42
C ASN A 52 14.54 4.62 -8.06
N GLY A 53 13.77 4.86 -7.00
CA GLY A 53 14.09 4.37 -5.65
C GLY A 53 13.76 2.88 -5.48
N GLU A 54 14.42 2.25 -4.51
CA GLU A 54 13.95 0.97 -4.00
C GLU A 54 12.77 1.20 -3.05
N ALA A 55 11.66 0.50 -3.28
CA ALA A 55 10.51 0.58 -2.40
C ALA A 55 10.86 0.02 -1.01
N ARG A 56 10.59 0.81 0.03
CA ARG A 56 10.72 0.43 1.44
C ARG A 56 9.84 -0.78 1.76
N ILE A 57 8.65 -0.80 1.17
CA ILE A 57 7.73 -1.94 1.19
C ILE A 57 6.86 -1.93 -0.07
N ALA A 58 6.59 -3.12 -0.62
CA ALA A 58 5.73 -3.30 -1.77
C ALA A 58 4.87 -4.54 -1.60
N PHE A 59 3.59 -4.50 -1.93
CA PHE A 59 2.72 -5.69 -1.84
C PHE A 59 1.48 -5.60 -2.72
N PRO A 60 0.88 -6.75 -3.09
CA PRO A 60 -0.35 -6.75 -3.84
C PRO A 60 -1.47 -6.09 -3.04
N VAL A 61 -2.08 -5.07 -3.64
CA VAL A 61 -3.13 -4.28 -3.02
C VAL A 61 -4.48 -4.57 -3.66
N ARG A 62 -5.56 -4.47 -2.88
CA ARG A 62 -6.94 -4.49 -3.37
C ARG A 62 -7.64 -3.20 -3.00
N PHE A 63 -8.71 -2.88 -3.71
CA PHE A 63 -9.56 -1.71 -3.44
C PHE A 63 -8.75 -0.39 -3.47
N MET A 64 -8.07 -0.13 -4.59
CA MET A 64 -7.15 1.00 -4.73
C MET A 64 -7.81 2.35 -4.42
N GLU A 65 -9.06 2.53 -4.84
CA GLU A 65 -9.85 3.72 -4.55
C GLU A 65 -9.96 3.96 -3.05
N LEU A 66 -10.33 2.94 -2.26
CA LEU A 66 -10.40 3.05 -0.80
C LEU A 66 -9.05 3.37 -0.16
N VAL A 67 -7.96 2.82 -0.71
CA VAL A 67 -6.60 3.09 -0.24
C VAL A 67 -6.19 4.54 -0.55
N LEU A 68 -6.58 5.06 -1.71
CA LEU A 68 -6.36 6.46 -2.08
C LEU A 68 -7.21 7.40 -1.22
N ASP A 69 -8.48 7.10 -1.03
CA ASP A 69 -9.37 7.91 -0.20
C ASP A 69 -8.85 8.01 1.24
N PHE A 70 -8.41 6.90 1.81
CA PHE A 70 -7.86 6.90 3.16
C PHE A 70 -6.56 7.70 3.27
N SER A 71 -5.77 7.84 2.20
CA SER A 71 -4.62 8.75 2.25
C SER A 71 -5.03 10.21 2.39
N ARG A 72 -6.13 10.64 1.76
CA ARG A 72 -6.64 12.02 1.87
C ARG A 72 -7.08 12.32 3.30
N GLU A 73 -7.76 11.37 3.94
CA GLU A 73 -8.16 11.47 5.36
C GLU A 73 -6.97 11.64 6.31
N LEU A 74 -5.79 11.15 5.92
CA LEU A 74 -4.55 11.28 6.68
C LEU A 74 -3.74 12.55 6.33
N GLY A 75 -4.32 13.47 5.55
CA GLY A 75 -3.65 14.67 5.04
C GLY A 75 -2.66 14.38 3.91
N GLY A 76 -2.82 13.26 3.21
CA GLY A 76 -2.03 12.92 2.04
C GLY A 76 -2.47 13.67 0.79
N GLU A 77 -1.50 14.05 -0.04
CA GLU A 77 -1.72 14.86 -1.23
C GLU A 77 -1.27 14.11 -2.49
N THR A 78 -2.14 14.07 -3.51
CA THR A 78 -1.75 13.58 -4.83
C THR A 78 -0.94 14.66 -5.53
N VAL A 79 0.38 14.48 -5.57
CA VAL A 79 1.30 15.47 -6.17
C VAL A 79 1.37 15.35 -7.69
N GLU A 80 1.12 14.15 -8.23
CA GLU A 80 1.17 13.89 -9.66
C GLU A 80 0.30 12.68 -10.01
N VAL A 81 -0.36 12.68 -11.18
CA VAL A 81 -1.01 11.50 -11.75
C VAL A 81 -0.41 11.21 -13.11
N ARG A 82 0.22 10.05 -13.25
CA ARG A 82 0.83 9.61 -14.51
C ARG A 82 -0.01 8.56 -15.20
N MET A 83 -0.14 8.65 -16.52
CA MET A 83 -0.68 7.54 -17.31
C MET A 83 0.41 6.51 -17.59
N SER A 84 0.25 5.31 -17.05
CA SER A 84 1.21 4.21 -17.22
C SER A 84 0.68 3.18 -18.22
N LYS A 85 1.44 2.94 -19.30
CA LYS A 85 1.13 1.92 -20.31
C LYS A 85 1.57 0.53 -19.85
N ILE A 86 0.72 -0.45 -20.05
CA ILE A 86 1.08 -1.86 -19.88
C ILE A 86 1.87 -2.34 -21.10
N ARG A 87 3.10 -2.78 -20.87
CA ARG A 87 3.95 -3.30 -21.95
C ARG A 87 3.25 -4.44 -22.69
N GLY A 88 3.20 -4.33 -24.02
CA GLY A 88 2.60 -5.34 -24.91
C GLY A 88 1.06 -5.35 -24.92
N GLN A 89 0.38 -4.37 -24.32
CA GLN A 89 -1.07 -4.23 -24.39
C GLN A 89 -1.43 -2.76 -24.65
N ASN A 90 -2.54 -2.50 -25.34
CA ASN A 90 -3.07 -1.13 -25.46
C ASN A 90 -3.93 -0.76 -24.24
N LEU A 91 -3.41 -1.06 -23.05
CA LEU A 91 -4.05 -0.75 -21.77
C LEU A 91 -3.21 0.26 -21.01
N TYR A 92 -3.89 1.21 -20.39
CA TYR A 92 -3.30 2.25 -19.57
C TYR A 92 -3.98 2.25 -18.20
N TYR A 93 -3.25 2.73 -17.18
CA TYR A 93 -3.81 2.97 -15.86
C TYR A 93 -3.25 4.25 -15.28
N GLU A 94 -4.07 4.91 -14.46
CA GLU A 94 -3.64 6.03 -13.65
C GLU A 94 -2.69 5.55 -12.55
N LYS A 95 -1.53 6.17 -12.50
CA LYS A 95 -0.48 5.93 -11.51
C LYS A 95 -0.31 7.21 -10.68
N PRO A 96 -1.14 7.43 -9.66
CA PRO A 96 -1.01 8.55 -8.75
C PRO A 96 0.26 8.39 -7.91
N ILE A 97 0.96 9.48 -7.71
CA ILE A 97 2.05 9.63 -6.76
C ILE A 97 1.48 10.45 -5.60
N VAL A 98 1.42 9.82 -4.43
CA VAL A 98 0.79 10.41 -3.25
C VAL A 98 1.83 10.64 -2.18
N LEU A 99 1.90 11.87 -1.68
CA LEU A 99 2.74 12.28 -0.57
C LEU A 99 1.98 12.12 0.74
N LEU A 100 2.60 11.47 1.73
CA LEU A 100 2.10 11.38 3.09
C LEU A 100 2.88 12.34 3.99
N PRO A 101 2.20 13.11 4.85
CA PRO A 101 2.78 14.28 5.50
C PRO A 101 3.82 13.95 6.58
N ASN A 102 3.74 12.75 7.18
CA ASN A 102 4.64 12.31 8.24
C ASN A 102 4.62 10.77 8.42
N GLU A 103 5.46 10.28 9.33
CA GLU A 103 5.59 8.85 9.65
C GLU A 103 4.30 8.22 10.22
N VAL A 104 3.54 8.96 11.02
CA VAL A 104 2.29 8.45 11.61
C VAL A 104 1.25 8.22 10.50
N ALA A 105 1.12 9.15 9.56
CA ALA A 105 0.26 9.00 8.39
C ALA A 105 0.69 7.81 7.53
N PHE A 106 1.99 7.67 7.27
CA PHE A 106 2.54 6.49 6.59
C PHE A 106 2.15 5.18 7.27
N ARG A 107 2.37 5.06 8.58
CA ARG A 107 2.11 3.81 9.30
C ARG A 107 0.63 3.47 9.39
N ARG A 108 -0.25 4.47 9.58
CA ARG A 108 -1.71 4.29 9.51
C ARG A 108 -2.13 3.81 8.12
N HIS A 109 -1.63 4.48 7.08
CA HIS A 109 -1.95 4.12 5.69
C HIS A 109 -1.48 2.72 5.34
N LEU A 110 -0.26 2.35 5.75
CA LEU A 110 0.28 1.00 5.55
C LEU A 110 -0.60 -0.07 6.21
N LEU A 111 -0.99 0.13 7.48
CA LEU A 111 -1.86 -0.80 8.18
C LEU A 111 -3.23 -0.93 7.52
N PHE A 112 -3.79 0.19 7.06
CA PHE A 112 -5.03 0.19 6.31
C PHE A 112 -4.89 -0.62 5.01
N ALA A 113 -3.88 -0.31 4.19
CA ALA A 113 -3.67 -0.95 2.90
C ALA A 113 -3.41 -2.46 3.03
N VAL A 114 -2.61 -2.88 4.03
CA VAL A 114 -2.37 -4.30 4.32
C VAL A 114 -3.65 -4.99 4.76
N THR A 115 -4.41 -4.38 5.69
CA THR A 115 -5.62 -4.97 6.26
C THR A 115 -6.75 -5.05 5.23
N VAL A 116 -7.03 -3.96 4.51
CA VAL A 116 -8.08 -3.88 3.50
C VAL A 116 -7.85 -4.90 2.38
N SER A 117 -6.59 -5.12 2.01
CA SER A 117 -6.20 -6.09 0.98
C SER A 117 -6.46 -7.55 1.36
N THR A 118 -6.75 -7.84 2.62
CA THR A 118 -7.13 -9.19 3.08
C THR A 118 -8.62 -9.51 2.91
N TYR A 119 -9.48 -8.50 2.70
CA TYR A 119 -10.91 -8.72 2.50
C TYR A 119 -11.20 -9.33 1.12
N LYS A 120 -12.19 -10.22 1.06
CA LYS A 120 -12.62 -10.87 -0.19
C LYS A 120 -13.56 -9.99 -1.02
N LYS A 121 -14.40 -9.20 -0.36
CA LYS A 121 -15.44 -8.34 -0.95
C LYS A 121 -15.37 -6.95 -0.31
N PRO A 122 -15.78 -5.89 -1.02
CA PRO A 122 -15.90 -4.58 -0.44
C PRO A 122 -17.11 -4.55 0.50
N LEU A 123 -16.88 -4.51 1.81
CA LEU A 123 -17.92 -4.41 2.81
C LEU A 123 -17.76 -3.07 3.52
N GLU A 124 -18.55 -2.08 3.09
CA GLU A 124 -18.41 -0.69 3.49
C GLU A 124 -18.36 -0.50 5.01
N ALA A 125 -19.29 -1.15 5.75
CA ALA A 125 -19.32 -1.09 7.21
C ALA A 125 -17.99 -1.55 7.86
N ARG A 126 -17.34 -2.59 7.31
CA ARG A 126 -16.06 -3.09 7.84
C ARG A 126 -14.91 -2.15 7.52
N PHE A 127 -14.97 -1.50 6.35
CA PHE A 127 -13.97 -0.51 5.97
C PHE A 127 -14.07 0.76 6.81
N ASN A 128 -15.29 1.26 7.06
CA ASN A 128 -15.50 2.41 7.93
C ASN A 128 -15.08 2.09 9.38
N ALA A 129 -15.37 0.89 9.88
CA ALA A 129 -14.88 0.46 11.19
C ALA A 129 -13.34 0.43 11.25
N LEU A 130 -12.67 -0.11 10.21
CA LEU A 130 -11.21 -0.09 10.10
C LEU A 130 -10.64 1.33 10.02
N ARG A 131 -11.26 2.22 9.23
CA ARG A 131 -10.86 3.64 9.11
C ARG A 131 -10.90 4.31 10.48
N ASN A 132 -12.04 4.27 11.15
CA ASN A 132 -12.24 4.88 12.47
C ASN A 132 -11.28 4.31 13.51
N LEU A 133 -11.06 2.99 13.49
CA LEU A 133 -10.09 2.35 14.36
C LEU A 133 -8.68 2.94 14.14
N LEU A 134 -8.18 3.01 12.91
CA LEU A 134 -6.82 3.47 12.64
C LEU A 134 -6.61 4.97 12.87
N LEU A 135 -7.66 5.77 12.67
CA LEU A 135 -7.65 7.21 12.97
C LEU A 135 -7.55 7.48 14.48
N THR A 136 -8.25 6.69 15.28
CA THR A 136 -8.31 6.86 16.75
C THR A 136 -7.23 6.08 17.49
N MET A 137 -6.61 5.09 16.85
CA MET A 137 -5.57 4.26 17.47
C MET A 137 -4.34 5.08 17.87
N ASN A 138 -3.83 4.76 19.06
CA ASN A 138 -2.62 5.35 19.61
C ASN A 138 -1.41 5.10 18.67
N ALA A 139 -0.57 6.13 18.50
CA ALA A 139 0.58 6.09 17.60
C ALA A 139 1.60 5.00 17.96
N ASN A 140 1.79 4.67 19.24
CA ASN A 140 2.68 3.59 19.67
C ASN A 140 2.19 2.23 19.19
N LEU A 141 0.88 1.99 19.25
CA LEU A 141 0.30 0.73 18.78
C LEU A 141 0.36 0.62 17.26
N ILE A 142 0.07 1.71 16.55
CA ILE A 142 0.29 1.82 15.11
C ILE A 142 1.75 1.53 14.77
N ASN A 143 2.70 2.08 15.52
CA ASN A 143 4.13 1.86 15.33
C ASN A 143 4.51 0.40 15.50
N ILE A 144 4.05 -0.28 16.57
CA ILE A 144 4.31 -1.70 16.79
C ILE A 144 3.75 -2.54 15.63
N LEU A 145 2.47 -2.39 15.31
CA LEU A 145 1.82 -3.20 14.28
C LEU A 145 2.43 -2.97 12.89
N SER A 146 2.72 -1.72 12.53
CA SER A 146 3.36 -1.39 11.25
C SER A 146 4.80 -1.88 11.19
N THR A 147 5.55 -1.83 12.29
CA THR A 147 6.91 -2.37 12.35
C THR A 147 6.90 -3.88 12.14
N ILE A 148 5.96 -4.61 12.75
CA ILE A 148 5.77 -6.05 12.48
C ILE A 148 5.52 -6.31 10.99
N VAL A 149 4.70 -5.50 10.31
CA VAL A 149 4.49 -5.61 8.85
C VAL A 149 5.81 -5.45 8.09
N MET A 150 6.58 -4.41 8.42
CA MET A 150 7.83 -4.07 7.74
C MET A 150 8.92 -5.12 7.96
N ASP A 151 9.05 -5.64 9.18
CA ASP A 151 10.03 -6.66 9.52
C ASP A 151 9.69 -7.97 8.82
N ARG A 152 8.41 -8.39 8.83
CA ARG A 152 7.96 -9.55 8.06
C ARG A 152 8.22 -9.37 6.56
N TYR A 153 7.99 -8.18 6.01
CA TYR A 153 8.33 -7.90 4.62
C TYR A 153 9.82 -8.11 4.35
N ARG A 154 10.71 -7.54 5.18
CA ARG A 154 12.17 -7.64 5.02
C ARG A 154 12.65 -9.10 5.13
N GLU A 155 12.23 -9.81 6.17
CA GLU A 155 12.57 -11.21 6.40
C GLU A 155 12.20 -12.08 5.19
N LEU A 156 10.96 -11.94 4.70
CA LEU A 156 10.44 -12.82 3.66
C LEU A 156 10.88 -12.43 2.24
N LYS A 157 11.17 -11.14 2.00
CA LYS A 157 11.77 -10.68 0.73
C LYS A 157 13.18 -11.26 0.58
N ALA A 158 13.97 -11.30 1.66
CA ALA A 158 15.31 -11.89 1.66
C ALA A 158 15.28 -13.42 1.45
N SER A 159 14.25 -14.10 1.94
CA SER A 159 14.15 -15.57 1.90
C SER A 159 13.79 -16.16 0.53
N SER A 160 13.64 -15.35 -0.53
CA SER A 160 13.22 -15.76 -1.89
C SER A 160 11.91 -16.57 -1.96
N ASN A 161 11.08 -16.56 -0.91
CA ASN A 161 9.85 -17.35 -0.85
C ASN A 161 8.77 -16.71 -1.74
N PRO A 162 8.30 -17.36 -2.82
CA PRO A 162 7.32 -16.76 -3.74
C PRO A 162 5.98 -16.40 -3.10
N ALA A 163 5.66 -16.95 -1.92
CA ALA A 163 4.48 -16.65 -1.13
C ALA A 163 4.69 -15.56 -0.06
N TRP A 164 5.84 -14.87 -0.03
CA TRP A 164 6.16 -13.88 1.00
C TRP A 164 5.07 -12.84 1.23
N HIS A 165 4.46 -12.36 0.15
CA HIS A 165 3.35 -11.40 0.20
C HIS A 165 2.16 -11.92 1.03
N TRP A 166 1.84 -13.22 0.93
CA TRP A 166 0.73 -13.83 1.68
C TRP A 166 1.02 -13.88 3.17
N HIS A 167 2.27 -14.14 3.55
CA HIS A 167 2.68 -14.19 4.94
C HIS A 167 2.66 -12.79 5.58
N MET A 168 3.13 -11.75 4.87
CA MET A 168 3.02 -10.37 5.32
C MET A 168 1.56 -9.92 5.47
N LEU A 169 0.69 -10.27 4.52
CA LEU A 169 -0.75 -9.98 4.61
C LEU A 169 -1.45 -10.69 5.79
N ARG A 170 -0.84 -11.70 6.44
CA ARG A 170 -1.39 -12.30 7.66
C ARG A 170 -1.43 -11.31 8.82
N VAL A 171 -0.53 -10.31 8.84
CA VAL A 171 -0.58 -9.25 9.85
C VAL A 171 -1.88 -8.47 9.73
N GLY A 172 -2.30 -8.13 8.51
CA GLY A 172 -3.61 -7.52 8.26
C GLY A 172 -4.77 -8.41 8.73
N ARG A 173 -4.68 -9.72 8.55
CA ARG A 173 -5.70 -10.66 9.08
C ARG A 173 -5.73 -10.66 10.60
N ALA A 174 -4.56 -10.64 11.24
CA ALA A 174 -4.46 -10.58 12.69
C ALA A 174 -5.11 -9.31 13.24
N VAL A 175 -4.90 -8.16 12.59
CA VAL A 175 -5.59 -6.90 12.94
C VAL A 175 -7.11 -7.08 12.89
N LYS A 176 -7.66 -7.70 11.83
CA LYS A 176 -9.11 -7.95 11.76
C LYS A 176 -9.62 -8.82 12.91
N VAL A 177 -8.88 -9.87 13.27
CA VAL A 177 -9.28 -10.78 14.36
C VAL A 177 -9.20 -10.06 15.71
N LEU A 178 -8.08 -9.37 15.99
CA LEU A 178 -7.84 -8.65 17.24
C LEU A 178 -8.93 -7.61 17.53
N TYR A 179 -9.40 -6.91 16.49
CA TYR A 179 -10.39 -5.85 16.62
C TYR A 179 -11.80 -6.25 16.18
N LYS A 180 -12.07 -7.56 16.02
CA LYS A 180 -13.39 -8.09 15.65
C LYS A 180 -14.01 -7.44 14.41
N LEU A 181 -13.19 -7.23 13.37
CA LEU A 181 -13.57 -6.63 12.08
C LEU A 181 -13.94 -7.69 11.01
N ASP A 182 -13.94 -8.97 11.37
CA ASP A 182 -14.19 -10.12 10.49
C ASP A 182 -15.57 -10.77 10.69
#